data_AF-A0A9D1QBA3-F1
#
_entry.id   AF-A0A9D1QBA3-F1
#
_cell.length_a   1.000
_cell.length_b   1.000
_cell.length_c   1.000
_cell.angle_alpha   90.00
_cell.angle_beta   90.00
_cell.angle_gamma   90.00
#
_symmetry.space_group_name_H-M   'P 1'
#
loop_
_entity.id
_entity.type
_entity.pdbx_description
1 polymer ?
#
loop_
_entity_poly.entity_id
_entity_poly.type
_entity_poly.pdbx_seq_one_letter_code
_entity_poly.pdbx_strand_id
1 'polypeptide(L)'
;MLQAIGWLAATIFFVFIEASTFNLVSVWFAVGGAAALVSCIFTGSLRVQSAVFVAVSILCLLALRPLTARLRRPLTPTNGDLNVGRTATILTPVTDDAPGRARLDGVDWNAQAVPGASFAPGDKCRVAAIRSTTLIVEPAPIETPVRPN
;
A
#
# COMPACT_ATOMS: atom_id res chain seq x y z
N MET A 1 17.71 -11.28 41.91
CA MET A 1 16.26 -10.97 41.89
C MET A 1 15.94 -9.65 41.23
N LEU A 2 16.51 -8.51 41.64
CA LEU A 2 16.20 -7.20 41.04
C LEU A 2 16.41 -7.15 39.51
N GLN A 3 17.45 -7.78 39.00
CA GLN A 3 17.74 -7.86 37.56
C GLN A 3 16.64 -8.61 36.79
N ALA A 4 16.17 -9.75 37.31
CA ALA A 4 15.11 -10.53 36.68
C ALA A 4 13.77 -9.77 36.66
N ILE A 5 13.45 -9.05 37.75
CA ILE A 5 12.28 -8.17 37.81
C ILE A 5 12.38 -7.06 36.78
N GLY A 6 13.56 -6.46 36.61
CA GLY A 6 13.81 -5.42 35.61
C GLY A 6 13.59 -5.92 34.17
N TRP A 7 14.14 -7.07 33.82
CA TRP A 7 13.97 -7.65 32.47
C TRP A 7 12.54 -8.11 32.20
N LEU A 8 11.85 -8.65 33.20
CA LEU A 8 10.43 -8.99 33.10
C LEU A 8 9.58 -7.73 32.87
N ALA A 9 9.80 -6.67 33.65
CA ALA A 9 9.09 -5.40 33.50
C ALA A 9 9.33 -4.77 32.12
N ALA A 10 10.57 -4.77 31.64
CA ALA A 10 10.92 -4.29 30.30
C ALA A 10 10.19 -5.09 29.20
N THR A 11 10.15 -6.41 29.33
CA THR A 11 9.46 -7.29 28.37
C THR A 11 7.96 -6.96 28.29
N ILE A 12 7.30 -6.85 29.46
CA ILE A 12 5.87 -6.50 29.54
C ILE A 12 5.62 -5.11 28.96
N PHE A 13 6.48 -4.14 29.26
CA PHE A 13 6.39 -2.77 28.74
C PHE A 13 6.44 -2.73 27.21
N PHE A 14 7.36 -3.47 26.59
CA PHE A 14 7.44 -3.54 25.12
C PHE A 14 6.22 -4.22 24.49
N VAL A 15 5.68 -5.27 25.11
CA VAL A 15 4.43 -5.90 24.64
C VAL A 15 3.26 -4.91 24.70
N PHE A 16 3.19 -4.09 25.76
CA PHE A 16 2.14 -3.08 25.90
C PHE A 16 2.25 -1.95 24.85
N ILE A 17 3.46 -1.47 24.56
CA ILE A 17 3.69 -0.50 23.48
C ILE A 17 3.23 -1.07 22.15
N GLU A 18 3.55 -2.33 21.87
CA GLU A 18 3.15 -3.00 20.64
C GLU A 18 1.62 -3.13 20.55
N ALA A 19 0.95 -3.52 21.63
CA ALA A 19 -0.50 -3.59 21.67
C ALA A 19 -1.16 -2.20 21.40
N SER A 20 -0.45 -1.12 21.72
CA SER A 20 -0.89 0.26 21.46
C SER A 20 -0.54 0.75 20.06
N THR A 21 0.48 0.17 19.41
CA THR A 21 1.03 0.62 18.13
C THR A 21 1.15 -0.57 17.19
N PHE A 22 0.28 -0.67 16.18
CA PHE A 22 0.28 -1.76 15.18
C PHE A 22 1.50 -1.74 14.22
N ASN A 23 2.70 -1.43 14.73
CA ASN A 23 3.90 -1.13 13.95
C ASN A 23 4.93 -2.28 13.95
N LEU A 24 4.73 -3.36 14.72
CA LEU A 24 5.58 -4.57 14.78
C LEU A 24 7.05 -4.30 15.12
N VAL A 25 7.36 -3.17 15.76
CA VAL A 25 8.75 -2.80 16.12
C VAL A 25 9.07 -3.20 17.56
N SER A 26 8.19 -2.85 18.49
CA SER A 26 8.35 -3.09 19.94
C SER A 26 8.37 -4.57 20.29
N VAL A 27 7.66 -5.41 19.54
CA VAL A 27 7.65 -6.87 19.76
C VAL A 27 9.04 -7.50 19.73
N TRP A 28 9.96 -6.99 18.90
CA TRP A 28 11.32 -7.54 18.80
C TRP A 28 12.17 -7.21 20.03
N PHE A 29 11.93 -6.06 20.64
CA PHE A 29 12.53 -5.70 21.92
C PHE A 29 11.97 -6.54 23.07
N ALA A 30 10.70 -6.95 23.01
CA ALA A 30 10.14 -7.92 23.96
C ALA A 30 10.86 -9.28 23.87
N VAL A 31 11.13 -9.78 22.66
CA VAL A 31 11.93 -11.01 22.45
C VAL A 31 13.34 -10.86 23.01
N GLY A 32 14.01 -9.72 22.76
CA GLY A 32 15.30 -9.41 23.36
C GLY A 32 15.27 -9.38 24.89
N GLY A 33 14.22 -8.78 25.47
CA GLY A 33 14.00 -8.70 26.92
C GLY A 33 13.82 -10.08 27.55
N ALA A 34 13.05 -10.95 26.89
CA ALA A 34 12.87 -12.34 27.31
C ALA A 34 14.19 -13.14 27.25
N ALA A 35 15.00 -12.94 26.21
CA ALA A 35 16.32 -13.57 26.12
C ALA A 35 17.27 -13.12 27.24
N ALA A 36 17.25 -11.82 27.58
CA ALA A 36 18.03 -11.30 28.70
C ALA A 36 17.53 -11.85 30.05
N LEU A 37 16.22 -11.99 30.22
CA LEU A 37 15.61 -12.64 31.39
C LEU A 37 16.08 -14.09 31.56
N VAL A 38 16.12 -14.87 30.47
CA VAL A 38 16.66 -16.24 30.48
C VAL A 38 18.14 -16.23 30.83
N SER A 39 18.91 -15.27 30.33
CA SER A 39 20.35 -15.16 30.64
C SER A 39 20.62 -14.90 32.13
N CYS A 40 19.68 -14.29 32.88
CA CYS A 40 19.79 -14.13 34.33
C CYS A 40 19.93 -15.46 35.09
N ILE A 41 19.46 -16.58 34.51
CA ILE A 41 19.58 -17.92 35.11
C ILE A 41 21.05 -18.37 35.10
N PHE A 42 21.80 -17.96 34.08
CA PHE A 42 23.18 -18.41 33.84
C PHE A 42 24.23 -17.39 34.29
N THR A 43 23.87 -16.11 34.39
CA THR A 43 24.80 -15.03 34.76
C THR A 43 24.13 -13.92 35.57
N GLY A 44 24.79 -13.50 36.65
CA GLY A 44 24.43 -12.30 37.43
C GLY A 44 24.98 -10.99 36.86
N SER A 45 25.74 -11.05 35.75
CA SER A 45 26.36 -9.87 35.17
C SER A 45 25.36 -9.11 34.29
N LEU A 46 24.95 -7.92 34.76
CA LEU A 46 24.08 -7.03 34.00
C LEU A 46 24.67 -6.70 32.62
N ARG A 47 26.00 -6.56 32.51
CA ARG A 47 26.69 -6.30 31.24
C ARG A 47 26.44 -7.40 30.22
N VAL A 48 26.48 -8.67 30.65
CA VAL A 48 26.23 -9.82 29.78
C VAL A 48 24.75 -9.87 29.38
N GLN A 49 23.84 -9.65 30.33
CA GLN A 49 22.40 -9.64 30.06
C GLN A 49 22.01 -8.53 29.06
N SER A 50 22.57 -7.32 29.23
CA SER A 50 22.37 -6.21 28.30
C SER A 50 22.97 -6.47 26.91
N ALA A 51 24.13 -7.11 26.84
CA ALA A 51 24.71 -7.51 25.56
C ALA A 51 23.83 -8.53 24.82
N VAL A 52 23.27 -9.52 25.54
CA VAL A 52 22.30 -10.48 24.99
C VAL A 52 21.05 -9.77 24.48
N PHE A 53 20.48 -8.86 25.28
CA PHE A 53 19.31 -8.06 24.87
C PHE A 53 19.55 -7.33 23.54
N VAL A 54 20.65 -6.60 23.45
CA VAL A 54 20.99 -5.79 22.27
C VAL A 54 21.24 -6.70 21.06
N ALA A 55 22.02 -7.77 21.23
CA ALA A 55 22.34 -8.70 20.15
C ALA A 55 21.07 -9.35 19.57
N VAL A 56 20.19 -9.88 20.43
CA VAL A 56 18.94 -10.53 20.01
C VAL A 56 18.01 -9.52 19.34
N SER A 57 17.85 -8.33 19.92
CA SER A 57 16.99 -7.28 19.34
C SER A 57 17.48 -6.84 17.96
N ILE A 58 18.80 -6.62 17.79
CA ILE A 58 19.39 -6.27 16.49
C ILE A 58 19.15 -7.39 15.47
N LEU A 59 19.40 -8.65 15.84
CA LEU A 59 19.18 -9.79 14.95
C LEU A 59 17.71 -9.89 14.50
N CYS A 60 16.77 -9.71 15.42
CA CYS A 60 15.34 -9.69 15.12
C CYS A 60 14.96 -8.54 14.17
N LEU A 61 15.45 -7.33 14.41
CA LEU A 61 15.18 -6.17 13.53
C LEU A 61 15.82 -6.33 12.14
N LEU A 62 17.02 -6.89 12.07
CA LEU A 62 17.68 -7.19 10.79
C LEU A 62 16.93 -8.27 10.00
N ALA A 63 16.33 -9.26 10.67
CA ALA A 63 15.47 -10.25 10.03
C ALA A 63 14.18 -9.64 9.45
N LEU A 64 13.74 -8.48 9.95
CA LEU A 64 12.56 -7.76 9.45
C LEU A 64 12.82 -7.03 8.12
N ARG A 65 14.07 -6.62 7.84
CA ARG A 65 14.45 -5.98 6.56
C ARG A 65 14.15 -6.86 5.33
N PRO A 66 14.60 -8.12 5.24
CA PRO A 66 14.29 -8.96 4.08
C PRO A 66 12.80 -9.30 4.00
N LEU A 67 12.09 -9.40 5.13
CA LEU A 67 10.67 -9.70 5.15
C LEU A 67 9.82 -8.52 4.66
N THR A 68 10.09 -7.30 5.13
CA THR A 68 9.43 -6.08 4.64
C THR A 68 9.78 -5.78 3.18
N ALA A 69 11.01 -6.05 2.74
CA ALA A 69 11.39 -5.94 1.33
C ALA A 69 10.68 -6.97 0.44
N ARG A 70 10.41 -8.19 0.95
CA ARG A 70 9.64 -9.23 0.24
C ARG A 70 8.12 -9.00 0.29
N LEU A 71 7.62 -8.34 1.34
CA LEU A 71 6.21 -7.94 1.50
C LEU A 71 5.89 -6.58 0.86
N ARG A 72 6.90 -5.78 0.50
CA ARG A 72 6.75 -4.78 -0.55
C ARG A 72 6.47 -5.55 -1.84
N ARG A 73 5.21 -5.94 -2.01
CA ARG A 73 4.65 -6.16 -3.34
C ARG A 73 5.12 -4.96 -4.17
N PRO A 74 5.62 -5.16 -5.40
CA PRO A 74 5.75 -4.03 -6.30
C PRO A 74 4.44 -3.26 -6.23
N LEU A 75 4.50 -1.92 -6.26
CA LEU A 75 3.29 -1.14 -6.50
C LEU A 75 2.72 -1.66 -7.82
N THR A 76 1.85 -2.67 -7.76
CA THR A 76 1.04 -3.08 -8.87
C THR A 76 0.20 -1.84 -9.15
N PRO A 77 0.30 -1.24 -10.34
CA PRO A 77 -0.59 -0.15 -10.69
C PRO A 77 -2.01 -0.65 -10.44
N THR A 78 -2.72 0.05 -9.56
CA THR A 78 -4.01 -0.33 -8.99
C THR A 78 -5.07 -0.37 -10.08
N ASN A 79 -5.18 -1.44 -10.87
CA ASN A 79 -6.25 -1.74 -11.84
C ASN A 79 -6.62 -0.64 -12.88
N GLY A 80 -6.05 0.56 -12.81
CA GLY A 80 -6.40 1.71 -13.64
C GLY A 80 -5.72 1.66 -15.00
N ASP A 81 -4.48 1.15 -15.04
CA ASP A 81 -3.68 1.10 -16.26
C ASP A 81 -4.19 0.06 -17.28
N LEU A 82 -4.97 -0.94 -16.86
CA LEU A 82 -5.59 -1.92 -17.77
C LEU A 82 -6.77 -1.34 -18.56
N ASN A 83 -7.34 -0.24 -18.07
CA ASN A 83 -8.52 0.41 -18.62
C ASN A 83 -8.16 1.61 -19.51
N VAL A 84 -6.93 2.13 -19.39
CA VAL A 84 -6.39 3.13 -20.32
C VAL A 84 -6.31 2.52 -21.72
N GLY A 85 -6.79 3.27 -22.71
CA GLY A 85 -6.87 2.85 -24.10
C GLY A 85 -8.17 2.11 -24.49
N ARG A 86 -9.02 1.73 -23.52
CA ARG A 86 -10.33 1.11 -23.81
C ARG A 86 -11.38 2.13 -24.20
N THR A 87 -12.42 1.65 -24.90
CA THR A 87 -13.57 2.45 -25.29
C THR A 87 -14.63 2.45 -24.19
N ALA A 88 -15.07 3.64 -23.79
CA ALA A 88 -16.18 3.86 -22.87
C ALA A 88 -17.34 4.56 -23.60
N THR A 89 -18.56 4.33 -23.12
CA THR A 89 -19.78 4.97 -23.65
C THR A 89 -20.25 6.06 -22.71
N ILE A 90 -20.46 7.27 -23.21
CA ILE A 90 -20.89 8.42 -22.42
C ILE A 90 -22.36 8.25 -22.01
N LEU A 91 -22.67 8.44 -20.72
CA LEU A 91 -24.02 8.30 -20.16
C LEU A 91 -24.68 9.66 -19.92
N THR A 92 -23.90 10.65 -19.48
CA THR A 92 -24.34 12.04 -19.31
C THR A 92 -23.37 12.95 -20.06
N PRO A 93 -23.74 14.18 -20.43
CA PRO A 93 -22.81 15.11 -21.06
C PRO A 93 -21.52 15.25 -20.24
N VAL A 94 -20.37 15.21 -20.92
CA VAL A 94 -19.04 15.37 -20.33
C VAL A 94 -18.29 16.44 -21.10
N THR A 95 -17.76 17.44 -20.41
CA THR A 95 -16.88 18.47 -20.98
C THR A 95 -15.61 18.61 -20.14
N ASP A 96 -14.70 19.49 -20.58
CA ASP A 96 -13.50 19.87 -19.80
C ASP A 96 -13.90 20.53 -18.47
N ASP A 97 -14.87 21.46 -18.52
CA ASP A 97 -15.32 22.24 -17.36
C ASP A 97 -16.35 21.52 -16.47
N ALA A 98 -17.08 20.55 -17.02
CA ALA A 98 -18.17 19.86 -16.32
C ALA A 98 -18.02 18.33 -16.38
N PRO A 99 -17.76 17.66 -15.24
CA PRO A 99 -17.67 16.22 -15.20
C PRO A 99 -19.05 15.58 -15.39
N GLY A 100 -19.06 14.41 -16.03
CA GLY A 100 -20.23 13.59 -16.23
C GLY A 100 -19.96 12.11 -15.93
N ARG A 101 -20.69 11.23 -16.57
CA ARG A 101 -20.65 9.78 -16.35
C ARG A 101 -20.37 9.05 -17.65
N ALA A 102 -19.54 8.03 -17.58
CA ALA A 102 -19.27 7.11 -18.69
C ALA A 102 -19.36 5.66 -18.20
N ARG A 103 -19.78 4.77 -19.08
CA ARG A 103 -19.83 3.33 -18.85
C ARG A 103 -18.63 2.67 -19.50
N LEU A 104 -17.82 1.98 -18.70
CA LEU A 104 -16.69 1.17 -19.14
C LEU A 104 -16.92 -0.27 -18.68
N ASP A 105 -16.94 -1.22 -19.62
CA ASP A 105 -17.16 -2.66 -19.34
C ASP A 105 -18.38 -2.95 -18.46
N GLY A 106 -19.46 -2.18 -18.63
CA GLY A 106 -20.71 -2.33 -17.87
C GLY A 106 -20.74 -1.64 -16.51
N VAL A 107 -19.65 -1.01 -16.09
CA VAL A 107 -19.55 -0.25 -14.83
C VAL A 107 -19.67 1.25 -15.10
N ASP A 108 -20.39 1.97 -14.24
CA ASP A 108 -20.57 3.41 -14.37
C ASP A 108 -19.49 4.17 -13.59
N TRP A 109 -18.72 4.97 -14.31
CA TRP A 109 -17.60 5.77 -13.81
C TRP A 109 -17.88 7.27 -13.92
N ASN A 110 -17.20 8.07 -13.09
CA ASN A 110 -17.09 9.50 -13.35
C ASN A 110 -16.18 9.72 -14.54
N ALA A 111 -16.49 10.68 -15.39
CA ALA A 111 -15.73 11.01 -16.58
C ALA A 111 -15.55 12.51 -16.73
N GLN A 112 -14.37 12.91 -17.19
CA GLN A 112 -14.04 14.29 -17.55
C GLN A 112 -13.33 14.29 -18.91
N ALA A 113 -13.69 15.22 -19.78
CA ALA A 113 -13.07 15.31 -21.09
C ALA A 113 -11.66 15.88 -20.97
N VAL A 114 -10.80 15.55 -21.94
CA VAL A 114 -9.56 16.29 -22.16
C VAL A 114 -9.87 17.75 -22.54
N PRO A 115 -8.93 18.69 -22.34
CA PRO A 115 -9.18 20.10 -22.61
C PRO A 115 -9.70 20.39 -24.02
N GLY A 116 -10.78 21.15 -24.10
CA GLY A 116 -11.45 21.51 -25.36
C GLY A 116 -12.29 20.41 -26.01
N ALA A 117 -12.43 19.23 -25.38
CA ALA A 117 -13.34 18.18 -25.86
C ALA A 117 -14.69 18.21 -25.12
N SER A 118 -15.73 17.77 -25.82
CA SER A 118 -17.09 17.64 -25.29
C SER A 118 -17.77 16.41 -25.89
N PHE A 119 -18.51 15.68 -25.07
CA PHE A 119 -19.21 14.47 -25.48
C PHE A 119 -20.69 14.51 -25.07
N ALA A 120 -21.55 14.04 -25.96
CA ALA A 120 -22.97 13.83 -25.71
C ALA A 120 -23.27 12.40 -25.21
N PRO A 121 -24.40 12.18 -24.51
CA PRO A 121 -24.85 10.85 -24.15
C PRO A 121 -24.95 9.93 -25.37
N GLY A 122 -24.36 8.74 -25.29
CA GLY A 122 -24.28 7.76 -26.37
C GLY A 122 -22.96 7.79 -27.15
N ASP A 123 -22.15 8.85 -27.02
CA ASP A 123 -20.86 8.94 -27.70
C ASP A 123 -19.88 7.88 -27.18
N LYS A 124 -19.06 7.36 -28.10
CA LYS A 124 -17.93 6.48 -27.77
C LYS A 124 -16.67 7.33 -27.62
N CYS A 125 -15.97 7.13 -26.52
CA CYS A 125 -14.73 7.82 -26.21
C CYS A 125 -13.66 6.81 -25.78
N ARG A 126 -12.38 7.19 -25.90
CA ARG A 126 -11.26 6.39 -25.41
C ARG A 126 -10.82 6.91 -24.05
N VAL A 127 -10.52 6.01 -23.11
CA VAL A 127 -9.96 6.37 -21.81
C VAL A 127 -8.49 6.74 -22.00
N ALA A 128 -8.16 8.03 -21.92
CA ALA A 128 -6.79 8.54 -22.03
C ALA A 128 -5.98 8.33 -20.74
N ALA A 129 -6.63 8.47 -19.58
CA ALA A 129 -6.02 8.27 -18.28
C ALA A 129 -7.10 8.02 -17.21
N ILE A 130 -6.68 7.56 -16.03
CA ILE A 130 -7.56 7.48 -14.85
C ILE A 130 -6.94 8.33 -13.76
N ARG A 131 -7.69 9.36 -13.30
CA ARG A 131 -7.30 10.21 -12.18
C ARG A 131 -8.15 9.85 -10.96
N SER A 132 -7.55 9.12 -10.02
CA SER A 132 -8.25 8.58 -8.84
C SER A 132 -9.43 7.69 -9.27
N THR A 133 -10.67 8.17 -9.17
CA THR A 133 -11.90 7.46 -9.57
C THR A 133 -12.58 8.04 -10.81
N THR A 134 -11.90 8.95 -11.53
CA THR A 134 -12.44 9.64 -12.70
C THR A 134 -11.68 9.24 -13.95
N LEU A 135 -12.41 8.82 -15.00
CA LEU A 135 -11.88 8.56 -16.33
C LEU A 135 -11.63 9.88 -17.05
N ILE A 136 -10.42 10.06 -17.56
CA ILE A 136 -10.11 11.13 -18.49
C ILE A 136 -10.35 10.59 -19.88
N VAL A 137 -11.27 11.19 -20.63
CA VAL A 137 -11.74 10.66 -21.92
C VAL A 137 -11.36 11.58 -23.07
N GLU A 138 -10.96 10.97 -24.18
CA GLU A 138 -10.60 11.66 -25.42
C GLU A 138 -11.41 11.07 -26.61
N PRO A 139 -11.50 11.79 -27.73
CA PRO A 139 -12.20 11.28 -28.91
C PRO A 139 -11.61 9.94 -29.35
N ALA A 140 -12.46 8.96 -29.60
CA ALA A 140 -12.00 7.69 -30.15
C ALA A 140 -11.40 7.95 -31.55
N PRO A 141 -10.24 7.35 -31.89
CA PRO A 141 -9.68 7.48 -33.23
C PRO A 141 -10.70 7.03 -34.27
N ILE A 142 -10.89 7.83 -35.31
CA ILE A 142 -11.72 7.46 -36.46
C ILE A 142 -11.00 6.30 -37.15
N GLU A 143 -11.52 5.08 -36.97
CA GLU A 143 -11.07 3.92 -37.76
C GLU A 143 -11.46 4.21 -39.21
N THR A 144 -10.47 4.64 -40.01
CA THR A 144 -10.68 4.91 -41.43
C THR A 144 -11.02 3.57 -42.07
N PRO A 145 -12.17 3.41 -42.75
CA PRO A 145 -12.51 2.14 -43.37
C PRO A 145 -11.46 1.84 -44.44
N VAL A 146 -10.61 0.83 -44.20
CA VAL A 146 -9.72 0.29 -45.22
C VAL A 146 -10.64 -0.29 -46.28
N ARG A 147 -10.77 0.39 -47.43
CA ARG A 147 -11.51 -0.17 -48.56
C ARG A 147 -10.84 -1.50 -48.94
N PRO A 148 -11.58 -2.62 -49.00
CA PRO A 148 -11.04 -3.82 -49.60
C PRO A 148 -10.74 -3.52 -51.08
N ASN A 149 -9.51 -3.87 -51.50
CA ASN A 149 -9.04 -3.78 -52.89
C ASN A 149 -9.62 -4.94 -53.72
#